data_AF-U1QL92-F1
#
_entry.id   AF-U1QL92-F1
#
_cell.length_a   1.000
_cell.length_b   1.000
_cell.length_c   1.000
_cell.angle_alpha   90.00
_cell.angle_beta   90.00
_cell.angle_gamma   90.00
#
_symmetry.space_group_name_H-M   'P 1'
#
loop_
_entity.id
_entity.type
_entity.pdbx_description
1 polymer ?
#
loop_
_entity_poly.entity_id
_entity_poly.type
_entity_poly.pdbx_seq_one_letter_code
_entity_poly.pdbx_strand_id
1 'polypeptide(L)'
;MQGRSSTPRVLIILSLLPLLLAFTVVLTPAVPVSAAEDRGEVNSDDGSGNANDQGKGGDGAGAAGRSSDPTGQSSKEPPYTASPLPTAQIDGVAWGQLVVGDVVYVVGDFKTARPAEAPKGQQEVPRSNILAYDINTGQLIEDFAPTLNGAGRSLALSEDGKTLYVAGEFDKVNDEWHSRLAAFDISQGHGTLISSFRPMFSTTVKDIAVAGDTLYAGGYFTKVNGRPRVRLAALKASTGELLNWTASAEGPNAQVYAIEVSPDHSKVVIGGSFSSVNGSSQPGYGMALLSASTGEMLPMPVNDTVRTAGEKAAIFDIAVDDAGFYATAYSAVGRLDEANLEGSFKADWDGNLIWLEPCHGDTYGIAPTKEMVYTVGHAHSCETIYGFPNMPEVRKDGPHPLYVRAMAFTNSPDITIRHQGVVDGYQDWSTSGYKSPMIVGWYPDLQAGTKTGMSQAAYKVDVTDKYVLMVGEFIEADGKVQQGIVRYPRRAGQPTLPPEGKAETLGAKAEVTTSGSVKVSFTATWDRDDPTLTYSLYRDKGATPVATEKIGDTRWALTSHTMEDKACPAGDHTYRLVVSDPSGNTITAQISSVTVSQNTKDADKEAERADDSEDDEDG
;
A
#
# COMPACT_ATOMS: atom_id res chain seq x y z
N MET A 1 -5.18 29.63 90.13
CA MET A 1 -5.48 30.35 88.88
C MET A 1 -4.50 29.88 87.82
N GLN A 2 -4.99 29.64 86.61
CA GLN A 2 -4.40 28.81 85.55
C GLN A 2 -2.93 29.09 85.23
N GLY A 3 -2.14 28.00 85.16
CA GLY A 3 -0.74 28.01 84.75
C GLY A 3 -0.56 27.72 83.26
N ARG A 4 0.28 28.52 82.61
CA ARG A 4 0.97 28.19 81.35
C ARG A 4 2.21 27.35 81.66
N SER A 5 2.55 26.40 80.79
CA SER A 5 3.89 26.20 80.19
C SER A 5 4.19 24.73 79.80
N SER A 6 4.81 24.61 78.61
CA SER A 6 5.83 23.63 78.15
C SER A 6 5.50 22.14 77.94
N THR A 7 5.59 21.70 76.65
CA THR A 7 6.26 20.50 76.01
C THR A 7 6.41 19.16 76.79
N PRO A 8 6.56 17.94 76.18
CA PRO A 8 7.00 17.55 74.81
C PRO A 8 6.35 16.26 74.20
N ARG A 9 6.92 15.78 73.07
CA ARG A 9 6.72 14.50 72.34
C ARG A 9 6.91 13.22 73.17
N VAL A 10 6.10 12.16 72.91
CA VAL A 10 6.48 10.73 72.94
C VAL A 10 5.61 9.91 71.98
N LEU A 11 6.25 8.95 71.27
CA LEU A 11 5.70 7.94 70.36
C LEU A 11 4.68 6.98 70.99
N ILE A 12 3.71 6.50 70.20
CA ILE A 12 3.22 5.10 70.31
C ILE A 12 3.14 4.49 68.90
N ILE A 13 3.86 3.39 68.76
CA ILE A 13 3.84 2.42 67.66
C ILE A 13 2.58 1.56 67.83
N LEU A 14 1.74 1.45 66.80
CA LEU A 14 0.87 0.28 66.63
C LEU A 14 0.89 -0.14 65.16
N SER A 15 1.36 -1.37 64.98
CA SER A 15 1.44 -2.13 63.75
C SER A 15 0.07 -2.43 63.16
N LEU A 16 -0.13 -2.04 61.90
CA LEU A 16 -1.09 -2.68 60.98
C LEU A 16 -0.46 -2.69 59.59
N LEU A 17 -0.14 -3.88 59.08
CA LEU A 17 0.13 -4.12 57.67
C LEU A 17 -1.11 -3.73 56.84
N PRO A 18 -0.90 -3.16 55.66
CA PRO A 18 -1.59 -3.70 54.49
C PRO A 18 -0.61 -4.02 53.35
N LEU A 19 -0.90 -5.15 52.70
CA LEU A 19 -0.47 -5.59 51.38
C LEU A 19 0.27 -4.54 50.53
N LEU A 20 1.54 -4.80 50.24
CA LEU A 20 2.22 -4.26 49.06
C LEU A 20 1.65 -4.97 47.83
N LEU A 21 0.76 -4.32 47.09
CA LEU A 21 0.56 -4.60 45.67
C LEU A 21 1.51 -3.65 44.92
N ALA A 22 2.70 -4.16 44.60
CA ALA A 22 3.59 -3.51 43.67
C ALA A 22 2.98 -3.60 42.27
N PHE A 23 2.23 -2.58 41.87
CA PHE A 23 2.02 -2.32 40.45
C PHE A 23 3.30 -1.68 39.91
N THR A 24 4.23 -2.52 39.45
CA THR A 24 5.21 -2.10 38.47
C THR A 24 4.45 -1.78 37.19
N VAL A 25 4.12 -0.51 36.99
CA VAL A 25 3.75 0.00 35.67
C VAL A 25 5.04 -0.04 34.85
N VAL A 26 5.18 -1.10 34.06
CA VAL A 26 6.14 -1.13 32.95
C VAL A 26 5.59 -0.15 31.93
N LEU A 27 6.13 1.07 31.93
CA LEU A 27 5.97 2.02 30.85
C LEU A 27 6.74 1.45 29.66
N THR A 28 6.02 0.88 28.70
CA THR A 28 6.54 0.63 27.35
C THR A 28 6.67 1.97 26.64
N PRO A 29 7.85 2.34 26.10
CA PRO A 29 7.97 3.50 25.23
C PRO A 29 7.12 3.32 23.97
N ALA A 30 6.59 4.41 23.43
CA ALA A 30 5.91 4.42 22.15
C ALA A 30 6.92 4.05 21.05
N VAL A 31 6.68 2.92 20.39
CA VAL A 31 7.52 2.39 19.31
C VAL A 31 7.12 3.13 18.02
N PRO A 32 8.06 3.65 17.21
CA PRO A 32 7.75 4.09 15.85
C PRO A 32 7.22 2.87 15.08
N VAL A 33 6.09 3.00 14.39
CA VAL A 33 5.33 1.93 13.70
C VAL A 33 6.19 0.71 13.32
N SER A 34 6.37 -0.23 14.26
CA SER A 34 7.05 -1.49 13.99
C SER A 34 6.04 -2.43 13.39
N ALA A 35 6.42 -3.09 12.29
CA ALA A 35 5.62 -4.06 11.57
C ALA A 35 4.66 -4.87 12.46
N ALA A 36 3.37 -4.82 12.14
CA ALA A 36 2.33 -5.59 12.83
C ALA A 36 2.70 -7.10 12.85
N GLU A 37 2.83 -7.67 14.04
CA GLU A 37 3.04 -9.12 14.22
C GLU A 37 1.73 -9.88 13.97
N ASP A 38 1.73 -10.78 13.00
CA ASP A 38 0.64 -11.73 12.78
C ASP A 38 0.81 -12.93 13.74
N ARG A 39 -0.09 -13.05 14.73
CA ARG A 39 -0.13 -14.20 15.63
C ARG A 39 -1.06 -15.28 15.05
N GLY A 40 -0.51 -16.11 14.17
CA GLY A 40 -1.12 -17.37 13.78
C GLY A 40 -0.88 -18.46 14.84
N GLU A 41 -1.92 -18.91 15.52
CA GLU A 41 -1.90 -20.18 16.26
C GLU A 41 -1.85 -21.35 15.27
N VAL A 42 -0.77 -22.13 15.29
CA VAL A 42 -0.73 -23.45 14.64
C VAL A 42 -0.21 -24.48 15.62
N ASN A 43 -1.08 -25.45 15.91
CA ASN A 43 -0.80 -26.66 16.69
C ASN A 43 0.23 -27.55 15.99
N SER A 44 0.93 -28.31 16.83
CA SER A 44 2.12 -29.12 16.61
C SER A 44 1.92 -30.43 15.83
N ASP A 45 3.08 -31.10 15.61
CA ASP A 45 3.35 -32.49 15.20
C ASP A 45 3.52 -32.68 13.68
N ASP A 46 4.53 -33.35 13.11
CA ASP A 46 5.65 -34.21 13.57
C ASP A 46 6.69 -34.21 12.43
N GLY A 47 7.99 -34.33 12.68
CA GLY A 47 8.66 -35.62 12.47
C GLY A 47 9.81 -35.56 11.45
N SER A 48 11.04 -35.57 11.97
CA SER A 48 12.32 -35.63 11.25
C SER A 48 12.54 -36.89 10.41
N GLY A 49 13.30 -36.78 9.30
CA GLY A 49 13.91 -37.96 8.66
C GLY A 49 14.70 -37.65 7.38
N ASN A 50 16.02 -37.56 7.51
CA ASN A 50 16.99 -37.40 6.42
C ASN A 50 17.52 -38.78 5.99
N ALA A 51 17.54 -39.13 4.70
CA ALA A 51 18.42 -40.15 4.14
C ALA A 51 18.50 -40.12 2.59
N ASN A 52 19.73 -40.06 2.09
CA ASN A 52 20.15 -40.27 0.70
C ASN A 52 19.91 -41.72 0.22
N ASP A 53 19.58 -41.90 -1.06
CA ASP A 53 20.07 -43.05 -1.84
C ASP A 53 20.17 -42.73 -3.34
N GLN A 54 21.28 -43.15 -3.96
CA GLN A 54 21.55 -43.08 -5.39
C GLN A 54 21.34 -44.45 -6.03
N GLY A 55 20.57 -44.55 -7.11
CA GLY A 55 20.49 -45.77 -7.93
C GLY A 55 19.90 -45.54 -9.32
N LYS A 56 20.69 -45.84 -10.35
CA LYS A 56 20.45 -45.64 -11.79
C LYS A 56 19.39 -46.57 -12.40
N GLY A 57 18.67 -46.05 -13.41
CA GLY A 57 18.51 -46.72 -14.72
C GLY A 57 17.08 -46.92 -15.26
N GLY A 58 16.80 -46.34 -16.45
CA GLY A 58 15.94 -46.97 -17.48
C GLY A 58 14.60 -46.33 -17.82
N ASP A 59 14.61 -45.47 -18.85
CA ASP A 59 13.63 -45.22 -19.92
C ASP A 59 12.11 -45.20 -19.65
N GLY A 60 11.49 -44.05 -19.97
CA GLY A 60 10.05 -43.93 -20.19
C GLY A 60 9.60 -42.47 -20.33
N ALA A 61 9.38 -42.02 -21.56
CA ALA A 61 8.92 -40.68 -21.89
C ALA A 61 7.55 -40.33 -21.26
N GLY A 62 7.38 -39.08 -20.81
CA GLY A 62 6.05 -38.51 -20.61
C GLY A 62 5.98 -37.42 -19.54
N ALA A 63 5.57 -36.22 -19.96
CA ALA A 63 5.18 -35.07 -19.15
C ALA A 63 6.31 -34.38 -18.36
N ALA A 64 7.11 -33.58 -19.07
CA ALA A 64 7.61 -32.35 -18.47
C ALA A 64 6.37 -31.53 -18.05
N GLY A 65 6.11 -31.48 -16.75
CA GLY A 65 5.25 -30.44 -16.19
C GLY A 65 5.87 -29.11 -16.61
N ARG A 66 5.22 -28.41 -17.53
CA ARG A 66 5.43 -26.98 -17.68
C ARG A 66 5.09 -26.41 -16.31
N SER A 67 6.11 -26.02 -15.54
CA SER A 67 5.95 -24.97 -14.55
C SER A 67 5.19 -23.88 -15.27
N SER A 68 3.92 -23.67 -14.91
CA SER A 68 3.20 -22.50 -15.39
C SER A 68 4.08 -21.30 -15.08
N ASP A 69 4.30 -20.42 -16.05
CA ASP A 69 4.94 -19.14 -15.77
C ASP A 69 4.23 -18.52 -14.56
N PRO A 70 4.97 -17.86 -13.64
CA PRO A 70 4.34 -17.15 -12.54
C PRO A 70 3.26 -16.23 -13.12
N THR A 71 2.05 -16.27 -12.55
CA THR A 71 0.93 -15.41 -12.96
C THR A 71 1.19 -13.92 -12.72
N GLY A 72 2.35 -13.55 -12.16
CA GLY A 72 2.74 -12.20 -11.77
C GLY A 72 2.00 -11.65 -10.55
N GLN A 73 0.86 -12.26 -10.23
CA GLN A 73 0.04 -11.95 -9.09
C GLN A 73 -0.07 -13.15 -8.15
N SER A 74 0.05 -12.86 -6.86
CA SER A 74 -0.21 -13.78 -5.76
C SER A 74 -1.66 -14.27 -5.78
N SER A 75 -1.87 -15.56 -5.51
CA SER A 75 -3.21 -16.10 -5.20
C SER A 75 -3.64 -15.82 -3.76
N LYS A 76 -2.77 -15.24 -2.93
CA LYS A 76 -3.11 -14.86 -1.56
C LYS A 76 -4.03 -13.64 -1.58
N GLU A 77 -5.10 -13.74 -0.81
CA GLU A 77 -5.96 -12.62 -0.50
C GLU A 77 -5.17 -11.50 0.22
N PRO A 78 -5.36 -10.22 -0.18
CA PRO A 78 -4.75 -9.10 0.52
C PRO A 78 -5.34 -8.96 1.93
N PRO A 79 -4.52 -8.54 2.91
CA PRO A 79 -5.01 -8.34 4.28
C PRO A 79 -6.06 -7.23 4.43
N TYR A 80 -6.17 -6.30 3.48
CA TYR A 80 -7.09 -5.16 3.50
C TYR A 80 -8.03 -5.22 2.31
N THR A 81 -9.25 -4.73 2.48
CA THR A 81 -10.19 -4.62 1.36
C THR A 81 -9.81 -3.47 0.44
N ALA A 82 -10.26 -3.48 -0.81
CA ALA A 82 -10.23 -2.30 -1.68
C ALA A 82 -11.49 -1.42 -1.52
N SER A 83 -12.34 -1.69 -0.52
CA SER A 83 -13.56 -0.93 -0.26
C SER A 83 -13.27 0.26 0.68
N PRO A 84 -13.51 1.51 0.27
CA PRO A 84 -13.14 2.67 1.05
C PRO A 84 -14.15 2.95 2.16
N LEU A 85 -13.67 3.35 3.33
CA LEU A 85 -14.51 3.84 4.43
C LEU A 85 -14.74 5.36 4.35
N PRO A 86 -15.95 5.83 4.72
CA PRO A 86 -16.25 7.26 4.86
C PRO A 86 -15.19 7.96 5.70
N THR A 87 -14.57 9.01 5.16
CA THR A 87 -13.53 9.78 5.86
C THR A 87 -13.69 11.27 5.56
N ALA A 88 -13.24 12.15 6.46
CA ALA A 88 -13.18 13.59 6.23
C ALA A 88 -12.52 13.91 4.86
N GLN A 89 -13.00 14.96 4.20
CA GLN A 89 -12.56 15.38 2.88
C GLN A 89 -11.93 16.77 2.96
N ILE A 90 -10.94 17.05 2.09
CA ILE A 90 -10.30 18.37 1.96
C ILE A 90 -10.62 19.05 0.62
N ASP A 91 -10.39 20.36 0.52
CA ASP A 91 -10.55 21.16 -0.71
C ASP A 91 -9.24 21.41 -1.48
N GLY A 92 -8.23 20.57 -1.23
CA GLY A 92 -6.89 20.73 -1.78
C GLY A 92 -6.12 19.42 -1.84
N VAL A 93 -4.85 19.47 -1.42
CA VAL A 93 -3.93 18.33 -1.48
C VAL A 93 -3.31 18.11 -0.11
N ALA A 94 -3.17 16.86 0.31
CA ALA A 94 -2.40 16.47 1.48
C ALA A 94 -1.13 15.71 1.07
N TRP A 95 -0.02 15.99 1.76
CA TRP A 95 1.28 15.37 1.48
C TRP A 95 1.85 14.58 2.65
N GLY A 96 1.44 14.92 3.87
CA GLY A 96 1.88 14.23 5.08
C GLY A 96 0.69 13.82 5.93
N GLN A 97 0.80 12.66 6.54
CA GLN A 97 -0.10 12.21 7.59
C GLN A 97 0.70 11.46 8.66
N LEU A 98 0.17 11.36 9.87
CA LEU A 98 0.77 10.60 10.96
C LEU A 98 -0.32 10.05 11.89
N VAL A 99 -0.24 8.75 12.17
CA VAL A 99 -1.13 8.07 13.11
C VAL A 99 -0.55 8.13 14.51
N VAL A 100 -1.34 8.59 15.47
CA VAL A 100 -0.99 8.65 16.90
C VAL A 100 -2.17 8.13 17.71
N GLY A 101 -2.08 6.87 18.14
CA GLY A 101 -3.21 6.19 18.78
C GLY A 101 -4.42 6.14 17.83
N ASP A 102 -5.57 6.65 18.29
CA ASP A 102 -6.80 6.72 17.49
C ASP A 102 -6.90 7.99 16.62
N VAL A 103 -5.88 8.85 16.61
CA VAL A 103 -5.89 10.13 15.89
C VAL A 103 -4.98 10.07 14.68
N VAL A 104 -5.45 10.56 13.53
CA VAL A 104 -4.60 10.81 12.37
C VAL A 104 -4.49 12.31 12.14
N TYR A 105 -3.27 12.82 12.21
CA TYR A 105 -2.94 14.20 11.85
C TYR A 105 -2.60 14.26 10.36
N VAL A 106 -3.08 15.28 9.66
CA VAL A 106 -2.87 15.43 8.20
C VAL A 106 -2.45 16.86 7.89
N VAL A 107 -1.46 17.01 7.01
CA VAL A 107 -0.93 18.29 6.55
C VAL A 107 -0.85 18.38 5.04
N GLY A 108 -1.03 19.60 4.51
CA GLY A 108 -1.15 19.80 3.06
C GLY A 108 -1.24 21.26 2.63
N ASP A 109 -1.77 21.48 1.43
CA ASP A 109 -2.26 22.78 0.94
C ASP A 109 -3.78 22.69 0.73
N PHE A 110 -4.52 23.08 1.76
CA PHE A 110 -5.98 23.10 1.80
C PHE A 110 -6.48 24.16 2.79
N LYS A 111 -7.71 24.62 2.60
CA LYS A 111 -8.34 25.69 3.39
C LYS A 111 -9.52 25.22 4.20
N THR A 112 -10.20 24.17 3.75
CA THR A 112 -11.39 23.64 4.39
C THR A 112 -11.38 22.12 4.43
N ALA A 113 -12.12 21.59 5.39
CA ALA A 113 -12.49 20.19 5.44
C ALA A 113 -14.02 20.05 5.49
N ARG A 114 -14.55 18.88 5.12
CA ARG A 114 -15.97 18.57 5.23
C ARG A 114 -16.19 17.08 5.55
N PRO A 115 -17.36 16.68 6.06
CA PRO A 115 -17.68 15.28 6.30
C PRO A 115 -17.58 14.42 5.04
N ALA A 116 -17.47 13.11 5.22
CA ALA A 116 -17.54 12.14 4.12
C ALA A 116 -18.81 12.33 3.28
N GLU A 117 -18.72 12.13 1.97
CA GLU A 117 -19.80 12.26 0.98
C GLU A 117 -20.47 13.65 0.87
N ALA A 118 -20.13 14.62 1.74
CA ALA A 118 -20.65 15.98 1.66
C ALA A 118 -20.22 16.62 0.32
N PRO A 119 -21.16 17.22 -0.44
CA PRO A 119 -20.84 17.93 -1.66
C PRO A 119 -19.91 19.13 -1.41
N LYS A 120 -19.09 19.47 -2.41
CA LYS A 120 -18.27 20.69 -2.38
C LYS A 120 -19.13 21.93 -2.07
N GLY A 121 -18.66 22.79 -1.17
CA GLY A 121 -19.36 23.98 -0.71
C GLY A 121 -20.44 23.74 0.36
N GLN A 122 -20.61 22.50 0.84
CA GLN A 122 -21.55 22.17 1.92
C GLN A 122 -20.82 21.62 3.14
N GLN A 123 -21.25 22.05 4.33
CA GLN A 123 -20.69 21.60 5.62
C GLN A 123 -19.16 21.76 5.71
N GLU A 124 -18.61 22.74 4.97
CA GLU A 124 -17.20 23.07 5.02
C GLU A 124 -16.87 23.79 6.32
N VAL A 125 -15.85 23.29 7.01
CA VAL A 125 -15.27 23.91 8.19
C VAL A 125 -13.83 24.35 7.86
N PRO A 126 -13.39 25.52 8.34
CA PRO A 126 -12.02 25.99 8.10
C PRO A 126 -10.98 25.01 8.67
N ARG A 127 -9.99 24.66 7.84
CA ARG A 127 -8.79 23.90 8.20
C ARG A 127 -7.64 24.42 7.35
N SER A 128 -6.76 25.22 7.94
CA SER A 128 -5.70 25.91 7.20
C SER A 128 -4.43 25.06 7.18
N ASN A 129 -4.34 24.18 6.17
CA ASN A 129 -3.18 23.33 5.84
C ASN A 129 -2.85 22.23 6.88
N ILE A 130 -3.67 22.08 7.92
CA ILE A 130 -3.55 21.03 8.93
C ILE A 130 -4.94 20.67 9.47
N LEU A 131 -5.16 19.38 9.73
CA LEU A 131 -6.34 18.85 10.41
C LEU A 131 -6.01 17.57 11.17
N ALA A 132 -6.95 17.09 11.96
CA ALA A 132 -6.91 15.75 12.55
C ALA A 132 -8.28 15.07 12.43
N TYR A 133 -8.29 13.75 12.35
CA TYR A 133 -9.51 12.94 12.34
C TYR A 133 -9.34 11.67 13.18
N ASP A 134 -10.45 11.11 13.65
CA ASP A 134 -10.47 9.83 14.38
C ASP A 134 -10.33 8.65 13.40
N ILE A 135 -9.32 7.81 13.58
CA ILE A 135 -8.96 6.73 12.64
C ILE A 135 -10.05 5.67 12.51
N ASN A 136 -10.92 5.51 13.50
CA ASN A 136 -11.94 4.46 13.51
C ASN A 136 -13.19 4.92 12.75
N THR A 137 -13.61 6.16 12.97
CA THR A 137 -14.84 6.75 12.42
C THR A 137 -14.62 7.57 11.14
N GLY A 138 -13.40 8.06 10.92
CA GLY A 138 -13.07 8.99 9.84
C GLY A 138 -13.61 10.41 10.06
N GLN A 139 -14.17 10.69 11.24
CA GLN A 139 -14.74 11.99 11.58
C GLN A 139 -13.64 12.98 11.95
N LEU A 140 -13.82 14.22 11.51
CA LEU A 140 -12.93 15.32 11.84
C LEU A 140 -12.91 15.55 13.35
N ILE A 141 -11.72 15.75 13.92
CA ILE A 141 -11.54 16.20 15.29
C ILE A 141 -11.73 17.72 15.31
N GLU A 142 -12.84 18.17 15.87
CA GLU A 142 -13.29 19.56 15.73
C GLU A 142 -12.44 20.56 16.52
N ASP A 143 -11.96 20.15 17.70
CA ASP A 143 -11.17 20.98 18.64
C ASP A 143 -9.69 21.11 18.25
N PHE A 144 -9.21 20.32 17.28
CA PHE A 144 -7.91 20.51 16.63
C PHE A 144 -8.07 21.33 15.34
N ALA A 145 -7.88 22.64 15.46
CA ALA A 145 -7.96 23.58 14.34
C ALA A 145 -6.83 24.65 14.34
N PRO A 146 -5.54 24.27 14.46
CA PRO A 146 -4.47 25.22 14.27
C PRO A 146 -4.44 25.77 12.84
N THR A 147 -3.88 26.97 12.66
CA THR A 147 -3.76 27.60 11.35
C THR A 147 -2.31 27.72 10.93
N LEU A 148 -1.93 27.05 9.83
CA LEU A 148 -0.65 27.28 9.17
C LEU A 148 -0.88 28.23 8.00
N ASN A 149 -0.09 29.31 7.92
CA ASN A 149 -0.24 30.30 6.84
C ASN A 149 0.40 29.87 5.50
N GLY A 150 0.88 28.64 5.40
CA GLY A 150 1.44 28.00 4.22
C GLY A 150 1.32 26.48 4.32
N ALA A 151 1.66 25.78 3.24
CA ALA A 151 1.52 24.34 3.17
C ALA A 151 2.28 23.61 4.28
N GLY A 152 1.65 22.63 4.92
CA GLY A 152 2.36 21.63 5.71
C GLY A 152 2.85 20.48 4.81
N ARG A 153 3.95 19.84 5.18
CA ARG A 153 4.62 18.81 4.35
C ARG A 153 4.84 17.49 5.10
N SER A 154 5.26 17.54 6.36
CA SER A 154 5.60 16.35 7.14
C SER A 154 5.26 16.53 8.62
N LEU A 155 5.10 15.39 9.29
CA LEU A 155 4.73 15.24 10.70
C LEU A 155 5.63 14.18 11.33
N ALA A 156 6.10 14.43 12.54
CA ALA A 156 6.84 13.43 13.33
C ALA A 156 6.43 13.50 14.80
N LEU A 157 6.58 12.39 15.53
CA LEU A 157 6.26 12.30 16.95
C LEU A 157 7.53 12.25 17.79
N SER A 158 7.52 12.86 18.98
CA SER A 158 8.57 12.60 19.97
C SER A 158 8.56 11.15 20.43
N GLU A 159 9.72 10.63 20.83
CA GLU A 159 9.85 9.25 21.32
C GLU A 159 8.95 8.94 22.52
N ASP A 160 8.66 9.94 23.36
CA ASP A 160 7.74 9.79 24.50
C ASP A 160 6.25 9.92 24.12
N GLY A 161 5.94 10.15 22.85
CA GLY A 161 4.58 10.22 22.31
C GLY A 161 3.82 11.50 22.65
N LYS A 162 4.48 12.54 23.19
CA LYS A 162 3.79 13.74 23.71
C LYS A 162 3.91 14.98 22.84
N THR A 163 4.84 15.02 21.90
CA THR A 163 5.08 16.19 21.06
C THR A 163 4.93 15.83 19.59
N LEU A 164 3.96 16.45 18.93
CA LEU A 164 3.78 16.40 17.49
C LEU A 164 4.59 17.54 16.85
N TYR A 165 5.56 17.21 16.01
CA TYR A 165 6.29 18.16 15.19
C TYR A 165 5.62 18.29 13.82
N VAL A 166 5.56 19.52 13.30
CA VAL A 166 4.95 19.83 12.01
C VAL A 166 5.94 20.64 11.18
N ALA A 167 6.30 20.13 10.00
CA ALA A 167 7.21 20.79 9.06
C ALA A 167 6.49 21.23 7.78
N GLY A 168 6.99 22.28 7.11
CA GLY A 168 6.46 22.68 5.82
C GLY A 168 6.98 24.00 5.27
N GLU A 169 6.07 24.80 4.72
CA GLU A 169 6.30 26.06 4.00
C GLU A 169 5.75 27.29 4.75
N PHE A 170 5.11 27.08 5.90
CA PHE A 170 4.51 28.14 6.70
C PHE A 170 5.56 28.96 7.47
N ASP A 171 5.25 30.23 7.72
CA ASP A 171 6.01 31.15 8.55
C ASP A 171 5.38 31.38 9.93
N LYS A 172 4.08 31.08 10.03
CA LYS A 172 3.28 31.31 11.22
C LYS A 172 2.35 30.15 11.49
N VAL A 173 2.17 29.89 12.78
CA VAL A 173 1.16 28.99 13.33
C VAL A 173 0.31 29.78 14.31
N ASN A 174 -1.02 29.82 14.12
CA ASN A 174 -1.93 30.62 14.94
C ASN A 174 -1.49 32.10 15.05
N ASP A 175 -1.07 32.68 13.92
CA ASP A 175 -0.49 34.03 13.80
C ASP A 175 0.85 34.27 14.54
N GLU A 176 1.39 33.27 15.22
CA GLU A 176 2.71 33.33 15.86
C GLU A 176 3.84 32.82 14.95
N TRP A 177 4.95 33.56 14.91
CA TRP A 177 6.12 33.18 14.10
C TRP A 177 6.73 31.84 14.51
N HIS A 178 6.64 30.87 13.59
CA HIS A 178 7.25 29.54 13.63
C HIS A 178 7.66 29.21 12.18
N SER A 179 8.93 29.42 11.84
CA SER A 179 9.37 29.41 10.44
C SER A 179 9.70 27.98 10.00
N ARG A 180 8.77 27.37 9.25
CA ARG A 180 8.83 26.07 8.58
C ARG A 180 8.81 24.85 9.50
N LEU A 181 8.89 25.03 10.82
CA LEU A 181 8.81 23.97 11.81
C LEU A 181 8.12 24.48 13.08
N ALA A 182 7.18 23.71 13.61
CA ALA A 182 6.45 23.96 14.85
C ALA A 182 6.27 22.66 15.65
N ALA A 183 5.92 22.77 16.93
CA ALA A 183 5.65 21.63 17.79
C ALA A 183 4.35 21.84 18.60
N PHE A 184 3.61 20.77 18.83
CA PHE A 184 2.37 20.76 19.59
C PHE A 184 2.45 19.72 20.72
N ASP A 185 2.06 20.10 21.92
CA ASP A 185 1.88 19.20 23.04
C ASP A 185 0.54 18.47 22.87
N ILE A 186 0.61 17.15 22.73
CA ILE A 186 -0.54 16.23 22.60
C ILE A 186 -0.68 15.32 23.83
N SER A 187 0.00 15.63 24.94
CA SER A 187 -0.12 14.88 26.20
C SER A 187 -1.49 15.05 26.86
N GLN A 188 -2.15 16.18 26.60
CA GLN A 188 -3.49 16.52 27.08
C GLN A 188 -4.33 17.02 25.90
N GLY A 189 -5.06 16.11 25.26
CA GLY A 189 -5.92 16.42 24.12
C GLY A 189 -5.21 16.30 22.77
N HIS A 190 -5.76 16.95 21.74
CA HIS A 190 -5.35 16.76 20.36
C HIS A 190 -4.21 17.69 19.89
N GLY A 191 -3.79 18.67 20.70
CA GLY A 191 -2.63 19.50 20.37
C GLY A 191 -2.74 20.95 20.82
N THR A 192 -1.79 21.38 21.66
CA THR A 192 -1.57 22.78 22.02
C THR A 192 -0.21 23.25 21.50
N LEU A 193 -0.16 24.38 20.80
CA LEU A 193 1.10 24.91 20.25
C LEU A 193 2.13 25.17 21.36
N ILE A 194 3.35 24.62 21.20
CA ILE A 194 4.48 24.87 22.10
C ILE A 194 5.18 26.14 21.63
N SER A 195 4.69 27.30 22.07
CA SER A 195 5.18 28.61 21.63
C SER A 195 6.67 28.86 21.89
N SER A 196 7.37 28.07 22.72
CA SER A 196 8.83 28.21 22.95
C SER A 196 9.69 27.49 21.92
N PHE A 197 9.15 26.52 21.18
CA PHE A 197 9.90 25.74 20.19
C PHE A 197 9.94 26.49 18.86
N ARG A 198 10.99 27.29 18.63
CA ARG A 198 11.08 28.21 17.48
C ARG A 198 12.39 28.13 16.68
N PRO A 199 12.76 26.96 16.14
CA PRO A 199 13.81 26.91 15.13
C PRO A 199 13.38 27.70 13.88
N MET A 200 14.36 28.29 13.19
CA MET A 200 14.12 29.11 12.00
C MET A 200 14.87 28.54 10.80
N PHE A 201 14.14 28.02 9.82
CA PHE A 201 14.69 27.57 8.55
C PHE A 201 14.57 28.67 7.49
N SER A 202 15.52 28.75 6.56
CA SER A 202 15.49 29.80 5.52
C SER A 202 14.40 29.59 4.46
N THR A 203 13.95 28.36 4.27
CA THR A 203 12.88 27.97 3.34
C THR A 203 12.40 26.55 3.69
N THR A 204 11.57 25.96 2.84
CA THR A 204 10.86 24.69 3.00
C THR A 204 11.66 23.59 3.69
N VAL A 205 11.05 23.04 4.75
CA VAL A 205 11.37 21.72 5.29
C VAL A 205 10.36 20.75 4.68
N LYS A 206 10.85 19.77 3.93
CA LYS A 206 10.00 18.79 3.24
C LYS A 206 9.66 17.62 4.15
N ASP A 207 10.64 17.17 4.92
CA ASP A 207 10.47 16.01 5.77
C ASP A 207 11.30 16.08 7.05
N ILE A 208 10.83 15.40 8.08
CA ILE A 208 11.43 15.36 9.42
C ILE A 208 11.32 13.96 10.02
N ALA A 209 12.36 13.55 10.74
CA ALA A 209 12.35 12.31 11.53
C ALA A 209 12.93 12.56 12.91
N VAL A 210 12.47 11.80 13.91
CA VAL A 210 12.87 11.95 15.31
C VAL A 210 13.45 10.64 15.83
N ALA A 211 14.59 10.73 16.51
CA ALA A 211 15.21 9.61 17.22
C ALA A 211 15.88 10.13 18.50
N GLY A 212 15.48 9.61 19.67
CA GLY A 212 15.91 10.20 20.92
C GLY A 212 15.42 11.64 21.08
N ASP A 213 16.31 12.49 21.60
CA ASP A 213 16.13 13.95 21.63
C ASP A 213 16.67 14.63 20.36
N THR A 214 16.78 13.93 19.22
CA THR A 214 17.26 14.50 17.96
C THR A 214 16.14 14.52 16.92
N LEU A 215 15.90 15.70 16.34
CA LEU A 215 15.05 15.90 15.16
C LEU A 215 15.94 16.16 13.95
N TYR A 216 15.90 15.28 12.97
CA TYR A 216 16.54 15.45 11.67
C TYR A 216 15.56 16.11 10.71
N ALA A 217 16.06 17.01 9.87
CA ALA A 217 15.26 17.76 8.92
C ALA A 217 15.90 17.74 7.53
N GLY A 218 15.08 17.41 6.53
CA GLY A 218 15.39 17.45 5.10
C GLY A 218 14.53 18.50 4.38
N GLY A 219 15.07 19.17 3.36
CA GLY A 219 14.25 20.07 2.54
C GLY A 219 15.03 20.85 1.49
N TYR A 220 14.67 22.13 1.33
CA TYR A 220 15.31 23.06 0.38
C TYR A 220 16.10 24.19 1.06
N PHE A 221 16.16 24.19 2.39
CA PHE A 221 16.81 25.25 3.17
C PHE A 221 18.33 25.31 2.98
N THR A 222 18.90 26.49 3.20
CA THR A 222 20.35 26.73 3.19
C THR A 222 20.87 27.29 4.50
N LYS A 223 19.98 27.66 5.42
CA LYS A 223 20.31 28.10 6.77
C LYS A 223 19.29 27.61 7.79
N VAL A 224 19.78 27.34 9.00
CA VAL A 224 18.98 27.07 10.19
C VAL A 224 19.50 27.93 11.33
N ASN A 225 18.61 28.67 12.00
CA ASN A 225 18.96 29.64 13.05
C ASN A 225 20.09 30.60 12.64
N GLY A 226 20.05 31.04 11.37
CA GLY A 226 21.06 31.92 10.76
C GLY A 226 22.39 31.26 10.39
N ARG A 227 22.61 29.99 10.74
CA ARG A 227 23.85 29.24 10.44
C ARG A 227 23.72 28.43 9.15
N PRO A 228 24.77 28.30 8.33
CA PRO A 228 24.73 27.49 7.10
C PRO A 228 24.45 26.00 7.40
N ARG A 229 23.40 25.49 6.75
CA ARG A 229 22.98 24.08 6.74
C ARG A 229 22.29 23.84 5.40
N VAL A 230 22.90 23.03 4.54
CA VAL A 230 22.48 22.90 3.14
C VAL A 230 21.59 21.67 3.02
N ARG A 231 20.27 21.90 3.05
CA ARG A 231 19.15 20.95 2.92
C ARG A 231 19.05 19.85 3.99
N LEU A 232 20.06 19.72 4.85
CA LEU A 232 20.09 18.77 5.96
C LEU A 232 20.50 19.48 7.25
N ALA A 233 19.82 19.15 8.35
CA ALA A 233 20.15 19.63 9.69
C ALA A 233 19.63 18.66 10.75
N ALA A 234 20.24 18.69 11.94
CA ALA A 234 19.70 18.06 13.13
C ALA A 234 19.55 19.09 14.25
N LEU A 235 18.49 18.99 15.04
CA LEU A 235 18.18 19.85 16.16
C LEU A 235 17.88 19.01 17.41
N LYS A 236 18.01 19.59 18.59
CA LYS A 236 17.41 19.01 19.79
C LYS A 236 15.90 19.04 19.66
N ALA A 237 15.26 17.88 19.72
CA ALA A 237 13.81 17.75 19.60
C ALA A 237 13.09 18.54 20.72
N SER A 238 13.62 18.51 21.94
CA SER A 238 13.08 19.22 23.12
C SER A 238 13.12 20.75 23.04
N THR A 239 14.04 21.34 22.28
CA THR A 239 14.32 22.80 22.36
C THR A 239 14.44 23.52 21.02
N GLY A 240 14.65 22.80 19.92
CA GLY A 240 14.92 23.38 18.60
C GLY A 240 16.34 23.95 18.47
N GLU A 241 17.23 23.64 19.41
CA GLU A 241 18.64 24.03 19.33
C GLU A 241 19.34 23.29 18.18
N LEU A 242 20.04 24.00 17.29
CA LEU A 242 20.78 23.38 16.20
C LEU A 242 21.99 22.58 16.72
N LEU A 243 22.07 21.30 16.34
CA LEU A 243 23.16 20.41 16.73
C LEU A 243 24.39 20.53 15.81
N ASN A 244 25.52 20.04 16.30
CA ASN A 244 26.77 19.91 15.52
C ASN A 244 26.80 18.61 14.69
N TRP A 245 25.70 18.33 14.00
CA TRP A 245 25.59 17.29 12.98
C TRP A 245 25.64 17.97 11.62
N THR A 246 26.49 17.49 10.71
CA THR A 246 26.76 18.18 9.44
C THR A 246 26.74 17.24 8.26
N ALA A 247 25.79 17.48 7.35
CA ALA A 247 25.77 16.93 6.00
C ALA A 247 25.29 18.02 5.03
N SER A 248 25.67 17.93 3.75
CA SER A 248 25.14 18.76 2.67
C SER A 248 24.63 17.91 1.52
N ALA A 249 23.40 18.15 1.07
CA ALA A 249 22.88 17.62 -0.18
C ALA A 249 22.98 18.70 -1.25
N GLU A 250 23.55 18.39 -2.41
CA GLU A 250 23.91 19.38 -3.43
C GLU A 250 23.56 18.92 -4.84
N GLY A 251 23.56 19.86 -5.78
CA GLY A 251 23.18 19.63 -7.17
C GLY A 251 22.17 20.65 -7.71
N PRO A 252 21.94 20.66 -9.03
CA PRO A 252 20.89 21.47 -9.64
C PRO A 252 19.52 21.08 -9.06
N ASN A 253 18.75 22.06 -8.58
CA ASN A 253 17.41 21.85 -7.99
C ASN A 253 17.36 20.81 -6.84
N ALA A 254 18.50 20.57 -6.17
CA ALA A 254 18.60 19.60 -5.09
C ALA A 254 17.61 19.88 -3.95
N GLN A 255 16.81 18.88 -3.63
CA GLN A 255 15.91 18.82 -2.48
C GLN A 255 16.09 17.47 -1.79
N VAL A 256 15.95 17.45 -0.47
CA VAL A 256 15.75 16.21 0.29
C VAL A 256 14.24 16.08 0.50
N TYR A 257 13.63 15.05 -0.09
CA TYR A 257 12.20 14.80 -0.02
C TYR A 257 11.83 13.89 1.14
N ALA A 258 12.70 12.95 1.51
CA ALA A 258 12.47 11.99 2.58
C ALA A 258 13.71 11.87 3.48
N ILE A 259 13.47 11.71 4.78
CA ILE A 259 14.49 11.44 5.78
C ILE A 259 13.93 10.46 6.82
N GLU A 260 14.64 9.36 7.06
CA GLU A 260 14.25 8.38 8.07
C GLU A 260 15.47 7.96 8.91
N VAL A 261 15.21 7.47 10.12
CA VAL A 261 16.26 7.03 11.06
C VAL A 261 16.12 5.53 11.30
N SER A 262 17.25 4.82 11.38
CA SER A 262 17.24 3.39 11.71
C SER A 262 16.66 3.15 13.12
N PRO A 263 15.98 2.02 13.37
CA PRO A 263 15.40 1.72 14.69
C PRO A 263 16.41 1.72 15.84
N ASP A 264 17.69 1.42 15.57
CA ASP A 264 18.78 1.49 16.55
C ASP A 264 19.35 2.91 16.74
N HIS A 265 18.77 3.91 16.08
CA HIS A 265 19.15 5.33 16.07
C HIS A 265 20.59 5.59 15.61
N SER A 266 21.24 4.65 14.91
CA SER A 266 22.65 4.78 14.50
C SER A 266 22.83 5.37 13.10
N LYS A 267 21.83 5.26 12.22
CA LYS A 267 21.90 5.70 10.82
C LYS A 267 20.71 6.57 10.44
N VAL A 268 20.96 7.48 9.50
CA VAL A 268 19.94 8.31 8.85
C VAL A 268 19.99 8.01 7.36
N VAL A 269 18.88 7.62 6.78
CA VAL A 269 18.74 7.46 5.33
C VAL A 269 18.00 8.67 4.77
N ILE A 270 18.46 9.19 3.64
CA ILE A 270 17.85 10.33 2.96
C ILE A 270 17.56 10.01 1.50
N GLY A 271 16.47 10.58 0.99
CA GLY A 271 16.03 10.49 -0.40
C GLY A 271 15.71 11.87 -0.96
N GLY A 272 15.98 12.09 -2.24
CA GLY A 272 15.74 13.38 -2.86
C GLY A 272 16.14 13.47 -4.33
N SER A 273 16.20 14.70 -4.82
CA SER A 273 16.64 15.06 -6.18
C SER A 273 18.10 15.51 -6.25
N PHE A 274 18.83 15.46 -5.14
CA PHE A 274 20.23 15.89 -5.05
C PHE A 274 21.17 14.96 -5.83
N SER A 275 22.21 15.50 -6.47
CA SER A 275 23.18 14.72 -7.24
C SER A 275 24.49 14.44 -6.50
N SER A 276 24.65 14.98 -5.29
CA SER A 276 25.78 14.67 -4.40
C SER A 276 25.42 14.90 -2.94
N VAL A 277 26.12 14.18 -2.06
CA VAL A 277 26.11 14.40 -0.61
C VAL A 277 27.55 14.56 -0.14
N ASN A 278 27.83 15.58 0.67
CA ASN A 278 29.18 15.88 1.20
C ASN A 278 30.27 15.89 0.10
N GLY A 279 29.92 16.31 -1.13
CA GLY A 279 30.81 16.36 -2.28
C GLY A 279 31.02 15.04 -3.03
N SER A 280 30.37 13.94 -2.65
CA SER A 280 30.40 12.66 -3.39
C SER A 280 29.06 12.35 -4.05
N SER A 281 29.10 11.79 -5.25
CA SER A 281 27.97 11.09 -5.87
C SER A 281 28.08 9.57 -5.73
N GLN A 282 29.16 9.05 -5.13
CA GLN A 282 29.41 7.61 -4.96
C GLN A 282 29.84 7.30 -3.50
N PRO A 283 28.88 6.97 -2.61
CA PRO A 283 27.44 7.16 -2.74
C PRO A 283 27.05 8.65 -2.64
N GLY A 284 25.77 8.98 -2.85
CA GLY A 284 25.23 10.33 -2.66
C GLY A 284 24.41 10.89 -3.82
N TYR A 285 23.95 10.08 -4.77
CA TYR A 285 23.11 10.53 -5.88
C TYR A 285 21.66 10.09 -5.65
N GLY A 286 20.80 11.03 -5.31
CA GLY A 286 19.38 10.80 -5.02
C GLY A 286 19.09 10.17 -3.67
N MET A 287 20.03 9.38 -3.15
CA MET A 287 19.96 8.77 -1.82
C MET A 287 21.33 8.75 -1.15
N ALA A 288 21.34 8.72 0.19
CA ALA A 288 22.54 8.46 0.98
C ALA A 288 22.18 7.85 2.34
N LEU A 289 23.12 7.09 2.90
CA LEU A 289 23.09 6.61 4.27
C LEU A 289 24.15 7.38 5.08
N LEU A 290 23.76 7.92 6.23
CA LEU A 290 24.57 8.82 7.05
C LEU A 290 24.66 8.30 8.48
N SER A 291 25.78 8.57 9.15
CA SER A 291 25.88 8.42 10.61
C SER A 291 24.89 9.36 11.30
N ALA A 292 24.02 8.83 12.14
CA ALA A 292 23.06 9.63 12.90
C ALA A 292 23.73 10.59 13.90
N SER A 293 24.96 10.27 14.34
CA SER A 293 25.70 11.09 15.29
C SER A 293 26.53 12.20 14.66
N THR A 294 27.04 12.01 13.43
CA THR A 294 28.00 12.95 12.80
C THR A 294 27.51 13.55 11.48
N GLY A 295 26.72 12.83 10.70
CA GLY A 295 26.32 13.20 9.34
C GLY A 295 27.33 12.76 8.28
N GLU A 296 28.33 11.97 8.66
CA GLU A 296 29.28 11.36 7.73
C GLU A 296 28.58 10.30 6.86
N MET A 297 28.97 10.22 5.59
CA MET A 297 28.43 9.22 4.68
C MET A 297 28.92 7.82 5.07
N LEU A 298 27.99 6.88 5.08
CA LEU A 298 28.23 5.46 5.27
C LEU A 298 28.21 4.74 3.92
N PRO A 299 28.77 3.51 3.82
CA PRO A 299 28.62 2.67 2.64
C PRO A 299 27.15 2.48 2.28
N MET A 300 26.85 2.51 0.97
CA MET A 300 25.50 2.31 0.45
C MET A 300 25.55 1.65 -0.94
N PRO A 301 25.91 0.35 -1.05
CA PRO A 301 26.06 -0.35 -2.33
C PRO A 301 24.85 -0.24 -3.28
N VAL A 302 23.63 -0.15 -2.75
CA VAL A 302 22.41 0.04 -3.56
C VAL A 302 22.50 1.29 -4.43
N ASN A 303 23.20 2.34 -3.99
CA ASN A 303 23.33 3.57 -4.78
C ASN A 303 24.29 3.43 -5.97
N ASP A 304 25.10 2.35 -6.04
CA ASP A 304 25.86 2.02 -7.26
C ASP A 304 24.96 1.44 -8.35
N THR A 305 23.80 0.88 -7.95
CA THR A 305 22.83 0.24 -8.83
C THR A 305 21.66 1.17 -9.14
N VAL A 306 20.97 1.68 -8.12
CA VAL A 306 19.83 2.58 -8.26
C VAL A 306 20.35 4.02 -8.21
N ARG A 307 20.25 4.70 -9.35
CA ARG A 307 20.74 6.07 -9.55
C ARG A 307 19.57 6.90 -10.07
N THR A 308 18.94 7.69 -9.18
CA THR A 308 17.75 8.48 -9.50
C THR A 308 17.85 9.86 -8.84
N ALA A 309 18.17 10.91 -9.60
CA ALA A 309 18.20 12.29 -9.11
C ALA A 309 18.10 13.31 -10.26
N GLY A 310 18.09 14.61 -9.94
CA GLY A 310 18.13 15.69 -10.93
C GLY A 310 16.83 16.48 -11.01
N GLU A 311 16.64 17.19 -12.13
CA GLU A 311 15.50 18.12 -12.27
C GLU A 311 14.17 17.38 -12.47
N LYS A 312 14.21 16.18 -13.05
CA LYS A 312 13.02 15.42 -13.43
C LYS A 312 12.95 14.02 -12.82
N ALA A 313 13.72 13.78 -11.76
CA ALA A 313 13.72 12.50 -11.07
C ALA A 313 14.12 12.68 -9.60
N ALA A 314 13.64 11.79 -8.75
CA ALA A 314 14.06 11.73 -7.35
C ALA A 314 13.72 10.40 -6.71
N ILE A 315 14.42 10.12 -5.61
CA ILE A 315 13.89 9.24 -4.56
C ILE A 315 12.89 10.06 -3.73
N PHE A 316 11.62 9.66 -3.72
CA PHE A 316 10.52 10.51 -3.26
C PHE A 316 10.13 10.29 -1.80
N ASP A 317 9.84 9.04 -1.42
CA ASP A 317 9.47 8.63 -0.07
C ASP A 317 10.39 7.51 0.40
N ILE A 318 10.58 7.44 1.71
CA ILE A 318 11.32 6.37 2.37
C ILE A 318 10.49 5.87 3.54
N ALA A 319 10.47 4.56 3.71
CA ALA A 319 9.97 3.91 4.92
C ALA A 319 11.03 2.96 5.47
N VAL A 320 10.96 2.64 6.76
CA VAL A 320 11.97 1.84 7.44
C VAL A 320 11.35 0.73 8.29
N ASP A 321 12.10 -0.34 8.48
CA ASP A 321 11.84 -1.38 9.47
C ASP A 321 13.16 -1.83 10.13
N ASP A 322 13.08 -2.84 10.99
CA ASP A 322 14.27 -3.41 11.65
C ASP A 322 15.28 -4.03 10.68
N ALA A 323 14.83 -4.46 9.49
CA ALA A 323 15.67 -5.13 8.50
C ALA A 323 16.35 -4.14 7.54
N GLY A 324 15.76 -2.96 7.30
CA GLY A 324 16.33 -1.99 6.39
C GLY A 324 15.38 -0.85 6.05
N PHE A 325 15.51 -0.37 4.81
CA PHE A 325 14.72 0.73 4.29
C PHE A 325 14.14 0.41 2.92
N TYR A 326 13.05 1.09 2.61
CA TYR A 326 12.26 1.00 1.42
C TYR A 326 12.20 2.37 0.79
N ALA A 327 12.28 2.47 -0.53
CA ALA A 327 12.17 3.77 -1.17
C ALA A 327 11.41 3.70 -2.49
N THR A 328 10.81 4.83 -2.85
CA THR A 328 10.10 5.05 -4.10
C THR A 328 10.87 5.98 -5.01
N ALA A 329 10.70 5.80 -6.31
CA ALA A 329 11.35 6.61 -7.33
C ALA A 329 10.33 7.13 -8.34
N TYR A 330 10.54 8.39 -8.75
CA TYR A 330 9.91 8.97 -9.93
C TYR A 330 10.98 9.40 -10.92
N SER A 331 10.65 9.33 -12.21
CA SER A 331 11.56 9.71 -13.29
C SER A 331 10.81 10.05 -14.55
N ALA A 332 10.99 11.26 -15.08
CA ALA A 332 10.50 11.56 -16.42
C ALA A 332 11.08 10.57 -17.45
N VAL A 333 10.20 10.00 -18.27
CA VAL A 333 10.56 9.01 -19.30
C VAL A 333 11.70 9.50 -20.19
N GLY A 334 12.63 8.59 -20.52
CA GLY A 334 13.74 8.87 -21.45
C GLY A 334 14.94 9.56 -20.82
N ARG A 335 15.03 9.60 -19.49
CA ARG A 335 16.10 10.24 -18.73
C ARG A 335 17.04 9.25 -18.04
N LEU A 336 17.44 8.18 -18.74
CA LEU A 336 18.36 7.17 -18.21
C LEU A 336 19.75 7.72 -17.82
N ASP A 337 20.07 8.94 -18.28
CA ASP A 337 21.24 9.71 -17.85
C ASP A 337 21.11 10.29 -16.42
N GLU A 338 19.88 10.50 -15.95
CA GLU A 338 19.54 11.03 -14.62
C GLU A 338 18.94 9.97 -13.69
N ALA A 339 18.14 9.05 -14.22
CA ALA A 339 17.35 8.12 -13.43
C ALA A 339 17.10 6.80 -14.15
N ASN A 340 17.37 5.70 -13.43
CA ASN A 340 17.20 4.35 -13.95
C ASN A 340 16.06 3.55 -13.31
N LEU A 341 15.30 4.16 -12.40
CA LEU A 341 14.15 3.52 -11.74
C LEU A 341 12.94 4.46 -11.70
N GLU A 342 11.81 3.95 -12.17
CA GLU A 342 10.49 4.25 -11.63
C GLU A 342 10.01 2.99 -10.89
N GLY A 343 9.27 3.17 -9.80
CA GLY A 343 8.84 2.07 -8.95
C GLY A 343 9.44 2.16 -7.55
N SER A 344 9.72 1.00 -6.94
CA SER A 344 10.16 0.90 -5.55
C SER A 344 11.27 -0.13 -5.34
N PHE A 345 11.97 -0.05 -4.21
CA PHE A 345 12.97 -1.06 -3.82
C PHE A 345 13.09 -1.20 -2.31
N LYS A 346 13.70 -2.30 -1.85
CA LYS A 346 14.14 -2.51 -0.47
C LYS A 346 15.65 -2.73 -0.42
N ALA A 347 16.33 -2.11 0.54
CA ALA A 347 17.71 -2.38 0.89
C ALA A 347 17.85 -2.65 2.40
N ASP A 348 18.89 -3.38 2.80
CA ASP A 348 19.22 -3.57 4.21
C ASP A 348 19.97 -2.35 4.82
N TRP A 349 20.21 -2.39 6.14
CA TRP A 349 20.95 -1.33 6.84
C TRP A 349 22.46 -1.26 6.55
N ASP A 350 23.01 -2.23 5.82
CA ASP A 350 24.35 -2.16 5.23
C ASP A 350 24.32 -1.58 3.80
N GLY A 351 23.13 -1.25 3.31
CA GLY A 351 22.87 -0.64 2.01
C GLY A 351 22.86 -1.63 0.86
N ASN A 352 22.75 -2.94 1.09
CA ASN A 352 22.63 -3.93 0.02
C ASN A 352 21.19 -3.96 -0.52
N LEU A 353 21.03 -3.96 -1.83
CA LEU A 353 19.74 -4.11 -2.48
C LEU A 353 19.19 -5.54 -2.27
N ILE A 354 17.97 -5.65 -1.76
CA ILE A 354 17.29 -6.93 -1.48
C ILE A 354 16.36 -7.31 -2.64
N TRP A 355 15.53 -6.36 -3.08
CA TRP A 355 14.67 -6.49 -4.24
C TRP A 355 14.37 -5.11 -4.84
N LEU A 356 13.98 -5.09 -6.11
CA LEU A 356 13.46 -3.90 -6.77
C LEU A 356 12.21 -4.26 -7.58
N GLU A 357 11.27 -3.34 -7.60
CA GLU A 357 9.98 -3.41 -8.25
C GLU A 357 9.98 -2.29 -9.31
N PRO A 358 10.13 -2.62 -10.62
CA PRO A 358 10.33 -1.63 -11.67
C PRO A 358 9.06 -1.42 -12.53
N CYS A 359 7.87 -1.40 -11.92
CA CYS A 359 6.68 -0.94 -12.64
C CYS A 359 6.89 0.50 -13.10
N HIS A 360 6.56 0.75 -14.36
CA HIS A 360 6.68 2.04 -14.99
C HIS A 360 5.54 2.95 -14.54
N GLY A 361 5.89 4.19 -14.27
CA GLY A 361 5.13 5.25 -13.63
C GLY A 361 5.75 5.64 -12.28
N ASP A 362 6.09 6.92 -12.11
CA ASP A 362 6.26 7.62 -10.81
C ASP A 362 5.53 6.93 -9.65
N THR A 363 6.32 6.52 -8.67
CA THR A 363 5.84 6.05 -7.38
C THR A 363 6.16 7.10 -6.33
N TYR A 364 5.17 7.48 -5.53
CA TYR A 364 5.29 8.54 -4.54
C TYR A 364 5.42 7.97 -3.14
N GLY A 365 4.38 7.33 -2.60
CA GLY A 365 4.39 6.85 -1.20
C GLY A 365 4.64 5.35 -1.07
N ILE A 366 5.24 4.93 0.05
CA ILE A 366 5.47 3.52 0.39
C ILE A 366 5.20 3.23 1.87
N ALA A 367 4.57 2.08 2.15
CA ALA A 367 4.30 1.61 3.51
C ALA A 367 4.52 0.09 3.61
N PRO A 368 5.60 -0.36 4.29
CA PRO A 368 5.87 -1.77 4.49
C PRO A 368 5.16 -2.33 5.72
N THR A 369 4.83 -3.61 5.65
CA THR A 369 4.56 -4.51 6.77
C THR A 369 5.54 -5.67 6.68
N LYS A 370 5.53 -6.61 7.64
CA LYS A 370 6.39 -7.79 7.58
C LYS A 370 6.19 -8.62 6.30
N GLU A 371 4.97 -8.70 5.79
CA GLU A 371 4.62 -9.59 4.67
C GLU A 371 4.33 -8.87 3.36
N MET A 372 3.91 -7.60 3.44
CA MET A 372 3.42 -6.83 2.30
C MET A 372 4.05 -5.44 2.24
N VAL A 373 4.10 -4.86 1.04
CA VAL A 373 4.44 -3.46 0.81
C VAL A 373 3.33 -2.80 0.00
N TYR A 374 2.84 -1.65 0.48
CA TYR A 374 1.83 -0.85 -0.20
C TYR A 374 2.50 0.36 -0.84
N THR A 375 2.13 0.67 -2.08
CA THR A 375 2.63 1.86 -2.79
C THR A 375 1.49 2.68 -3.36
N VAL A 376 1.70 3.98 -3.49
CA VAL A 376 0.82 4.91 -4.22
C VAL A 376 1.60 5.68 -5.27
N GLY A 377 0.98 5.86 -6.44
CA GLY A 377 1.67 6.43 -7.60
C GLY A 377 0.79 6.47 -8.84
N HIS A 378 1.39 6.22 -9.99
CA HIS A 378 0.69 6.16 -11.27
C HIS A 378 1.22 5.06 -12.19
N ALA A 379 1.38 3.85 -11.65
CA ALA A 379 1.90 2.72 -12.42
C ALA A 379 1.02 2.46 -13.66
N HIS A 380 1.64 2.47 -14.84
CA HIS A 380 0.98 2.26 -16.14
C HIS A 380 1.48 1.00 -16.85
N SER A 381 2.56 0.38 -16.38
CA SER A 381 3.01 -0.94 -16.83
C SER A 381 3.81 -1.65 -15.74
N CYS A 382 3.59 -2.95 -15.59
CA CYS A 382 4.32 -3.84 -14.69
C CYS A 382 4.79 -5.11 -15.43
N GLU A 383 4.97 -5.05 -16.75
CA GLU A 383 5.22 -6.26 -17.56
C GLU A 383 6.54 -6.93 -17.20
N THR A 384 7.57 -6.19 -16.80
CA THR A 384 8.86 -6.72 -16.31
C THR A 384 8.70 -7.66 -15.12
N ILE A 385 7.57 -7.61 -14.41
CA ILE A 385 7.25 -8.44 -13.25
C ILE A 385 5.95 -9.22 -13.45
N TYR A 386 5.65 -9.57 -14.70
CA TYR A 386 4.48 -10.37 -15.10
C TYR A 386 3.11 -9.69 -14.83
N GLY A 387 3.13 -8.39 -14.51
CA GLY A 387 1.95 -7.56 -14.30
C GLY A 387 1.33 -7.01 -15.59
N PHE A 388 0.49 -5.99 -15.43
CA PHE A 388 -0.27 -5.38 -16.52
C PHE A 388 0.61 -4.65 -17.54
N PRO A 389 0.25 -4.69 -18.84
CA PRO A 389 0.86 -3.84 -19.85
C PRO A 389 0.29 -2.42 -19.81
N ASN A 390 0.85 -1.56 -20.67
CA ASN A 390 0.17 -0.32 -21.03
C ASN A 390 -1.20 -0.66 -21.62
N MET A 391 -2.27 -0.40 -20.85
CA MET A 391 -3.63 -0.74 -21.24
C MET A 391 -4.55 0.47 -21.16
N PRO A 392 -5.57 0.56 -22.03
CA PRO A 392 -6.57 1.62 -21.93
C PRO A 392 -7.58 1.32 -20.82
N GLU A 393 -8.20 2.36 -20.31
CA GLU A 393 -9.42 2.33 -19.52
C GLU A 393 -10.45 3.31 -20.07
N VAL A 394 -11.73 3.04 -19.87
CA VAL A 394 -12.81 3.92 -20.32
C VAL A 394 -13.36 4.66 -19.11
N ARG A 395 -13.13 5.97 -19.08
CA ARG A 395 -13.72 6.89 -18.09
C ARG A 395 -14.93 7.61 -18.68
N LYS A 396 -15.65 8.39 -17.87
CA LYS A 396 -16.86 9.14 -18.29
C LYS A 396 -16.62 10.08 -19.49
N ASP A 397 -15.40 10.59 -19.63
CA ASP A 397 -14.95 11.52 -20.66
C ASP A 397 -14.22 10.85 -21.84
N GLY A 398 -14.09 9.52 -21.85
CA GLY A 398 -13.56 8.76 -22.99
C GLY A 398 -12.47 7.75 -22.60
N PRO A 399 -11.75 7.20 -23.60
CA PRO A 399 -10.63 6.29 -23.40
C PRO A 399 -9.40 7.05 -22.88
N HIS A 400 -8.78 6.54 -21.82
CA HIS A 400 -7.53 7.04 -21.23
C HIS A 400 -6.55 5.89 -21.02
N PRO A 401 -5.24 6.14 -20.85
CA PRO A 401 -4.35 5.13 -20.29
C PRO A 401 -4.81 4.75 -18.87
N LEU A 402 -4.75 3.47 -18.55
CA LEU A 402 -4.90 3.00 -17.18
C LEU A 402 -3.70 3.46 -16.36
N TYR A 403 -4.00 4.12 -15.24
CA TYR A 403 -3.02 4.41 -14.21
C TYR A 403 -3.46 3.75 -12.91
N VAL A 404 -2.74 2.72 -12.49
CA VAL A 404 -2.98 2.06 -11.21
C VAL A 404 -2.41 2.95 -10.11
N ARG A 405 -3.28 3.45 -9.24
CA ARG A 405 -2.95 4.52 -8.27
C ARG A 405 -2.51 4.01 -6.91
N ALA A 406 -2.86 2.77 -6.58
CA ALA A 406 -2.48 2.08 -5.38
C ALA A 406 -2.22 0.60 -5.70
N MET A 407 -1.17 0.04 -5.13
CA MET A 407 -0.78 -1.36 -5.33
C MET A 407 -0.28 -1.98 -4.04
N ALA A 408 -0.36 -3.30 -3.96
CA ALA A 408 0.30 -4.09 -2.93
C ALA A 408 1.23 -5.12 -3.57
N PHE A 409 2.33 -5.39 -2.88
CA PHE A 409 3.33 -6.39 -3.26
C PHE A 409 3.68 -7.25 -2.05
N THR A 410 4.19 -8.45 -2.27
CA THR A 410 4.86 -9.21 -1.21
C THR A 410 6.11 -8.45 -0.73
N ASN A 411 6.52 -8.65 0.52
CA ASN A 411 7.76 -8.09 1.05
C ASN A 411 8.92 -9.10 0.92
N SER A 412 9.09 -9.69 -0.26
CA SER A 412 10.09 -10.73 -0.52
C SER A 412 10.56 -10.75 -1.98
N PRO A 413 11.81 -11.17 -2.26
CA PRO A 413 12.35 -11.28 -3.62
C PRO A 413 11.82 -12.55 -4.35
N ASP A 414 10.55 -12.54 -4.73
CA ASP A 414 9.85 -13.76 -5.18
C ASP A 414 10.16 -14.14 -6.62
N ILE A 415 10.20 -13.17 -7.53
CA ILE A 415 10.20 -13.41 -8.98
C ILE A 415 11.42 -12.79 -9.66
N THR A 416 11.90 -13.46 -10.72
CA THR A 416 12.95 -12.92 -11.58
C THR A 416 12.37 -11.83 -12.47
N ILE A 417 13.07 -10.71 -12.57
CA ILE A 417 12.67 -9.63 -13.47
C ILE A 417 12.93 -10.06 -14.91
N ARG A 418 11.91 -9.98 -15.77
CA ARG A 418 12.01 -10.35 -17.19
C ARG A 418 12.26 -9.14 -18.06
N HIS A 419 12.82 -9.40 -19.24
CA HIS A 419 12.95 -8.39 -20.27
C HIS A 419 11.56 -7.99 -20.76
N GLN A 420 11.22 -6.72 -20.57
CA GLN A 420 10.17 -6.05 -21.33
C GLN A 420 10.87 -5.47 -22.57
N GLY A 421 10.28 -5.59 -23.76
CA GLY A 421 10.93 -5.30 -25.05
C GLY A 421 11.45 -3.86 -25.23
N VAL A 422 11.40 -3.32 -26.45
CA VAL A 422 11.89 -1.96 -26.73
C VAL A 422 10.92 -0.91 -26.15
N VAL A 423 10.98 -0.67 -24.84
CA VAL A 423 10.34 0.51 -24.23
C VAL A 423 11.43 1.57 -24.09
N ASP A 424 11.46 2.49 -25.05
CA ASP A 424 12.43 3.58 -25.09
C ASP A 424 12.39 4.36 -23.77
N GLY A 425 13.52 4.42 -23.07
CA GLY A 425 13.70 5.28 -21.90
C GLY A 425 13.60 4.61 -20.53
N TYR A 426 13.49 3.28 -20.45
CA TYR A 426 13.53 2.52 -19.20
C TYR A 426 14.74 1.60 -19.10
N GLN A 427 15.22 1.40 -17.87
CA GLN A 427 16.34 0.51 -17.59
C GLN A 427 15.89 -0.95 -17.73
N ASP A 428 16.65 -1.73 -18.50
CA ASP A 428 16.48 -3.18 -18.52
C ASP A 428 17.16 -3.80 -17.29
N TRP A 429 16.33 -4.35 -16.41
CA TRP A 429 16.75 -5.01 -15.17
C TRP A 429 16.90 -6.54 -15.31
N SER A 430 16.56 -7.12 -16.46
CA SER A 430 16.47 -8.57 -16.65
C SER A 430 17.79 -9.34 -16.55
N THR A 431 18.91 -8.64 -16.74
CA THR A 431 20.26 -9.21 -16.65
C THR A 431 20.98 -8.86 -15.35
N SER A 432 20.33 -8.11 -14.46
CA SER A 432 20.94 -7.61 -13.21
C SER A 432 21.16 -8.70 -12.16
N GLY A 433 20.42 -9.82 -12.25
CA GLY A 433 20.38 -10.86 -11.22
C GLY A 433 19.52 -10.51 -10.00
N TYR A 434 18.99 -9.28 -9.92
CA TYR A 434 18.03 -8.90 -8.89
C TYR A 434 16.65 -9.51 -9.15
N LYS A 435 15.90 -9.65 -8.07
CA LYS A 435 14.52 -10.13 -8.06
C LYS A 435 13.57 -9.01 -7.68
N SER A 436 12.31 -9.19 -8.05
CA SER A 436 11.19 -8.34 -7.67
C SER A 436 10.29 -9.06 -6.67
N PRO A 437 9.59 -8.31 -5.81
CA PRO A 437 8.39 -8.83 -5.18
C PRO A 437 7.31 -9.16 -6.20
N MET A 438 6.36 -9.99 -5.77
CA MET A 438 5.19 -10.38 -6.56
C MET A 438 4.04 -9.43 -6.26
N ILE A 439 3.24 -9.11 -7.29
CA ILE A 439 2.05 -8.28 -7.10
C ILE A 439 1.03 -9.05 -6.24
N VAL A 440 0.35 -8.36 -5.34
CA VAL A 440 -0.80 -8.88 -4.61
C VAL A 440 -2.04 -8.18 -5.18
N GLY A 441 -3.08 -8.96 -5.47
CA GLY A 441 -4.31 -8.44 -6.08
C GLY A 441 -5.05 -7.51 -5.13
N TRP A 442 -4.65 -6.24 -5.10
CA TRP A 442 -5.24 -5.16 -4.30
C TRP A 442 -5.11 -3.86 -5.09
N TYR A 443 -6.22 -3.42 -5.66
CA TYR A 443 -6.30 -2.31 -6.62
C TYR A 443 -7.42 -1.33 -6.28
N PRO A 444 -7.36 -0.59 -5.16
CA PRO A 444 -8.28 0.51 -4.94
C PRO A 444 -8.21 1.53 -6.07
N ASP A 445 -9.37 2.02 -6.51
CA ASP A 445 -9.46 2.99 -7.59
C ASP A 445 -9.53 4.41 -7.03
N LEU A 446 -8.55 5.25 -7.39
CA LEU A 446 -8.52 6.66 -7.00
C LEU A 446 -8.56 7.53 -8.24
N GLN A 447 -9.56 8.41 -8.33
CA GLN A 447 -9.59 9.40 -9.39
C GLN A 447 -8.64 10.55 -9.07
N ALA A 448 -7.65 10.76 -9.94
CA ALA A 448 -6.70 11.86 -9.84
C ALA A 448 -7.39 13.24 -9.75
N GLY A 449 -6.84 14.11 -8.92
CA GLY A 449 -7.22 15.52 -8.85
C GLY A 449 -6.25 16.42 -9.62
N THR A 450 -6.54 17.72 -9.66
CA THR A 450 -5.77 18.69 -10.48
C THR A 450 -5.17 19.82 -9.65
N LYS A 451 -5.18 19.71 -8.33
CA LYS A 451 -4.78 20.77 -7.40
C LYS A 451 -3.32 21.17 -7.58
N THR A 452 -2.44 20.20 -7.82
CA THR A 452 -1.00 20.43 -8.06
C THR A 452 -0.68 20.78 -9.51
N GLY A 453 -1.62 20.54 -10.43
CA GLY A 453 -1.39 20.57 -11.88
C GLY A 453 -0.76 19.29 -12.45
N MET A 454 -0.38 18.33 -11.60
CA MET A 454 0.29 17.08 -12.04
C MET A 454 -0.68 15.97 -12.41
N SER A 455 -1.96 16.08 -12.04
CA SER A 455 -2.97 15.04 -12.27
C SER A 455 -2.65 13.71 -11.58
N GLN A 456 -2.26 13.77 -10.30
CA GLN A 456 -1.97 12.62 -9.47
C GLN A 456 -3.11 12.29 -8.49
N ALA A 457 -3.01 11.13 -7.83
CA ALA A 457 -4.01 10.66 -6.88
C ALA A 457 -3.51 10.80 -5.44
N ALA A 458 -2.88 9.77 -4.89
CA ALA A 458 -2.28 9.77 -3.56
C ALA A 458 -0.77 10.04 -3.62
N TYR A 459 -0.25 10.72 -2.60
CA TYR A 459 1.18 11.02 -2.43
C TYR A 459 1.81 10.31 -1.24
N LYS A 460 1.00 9.96 -0.23
CA LYS A 460 1.43 9.22 0.95
C LYS A 460 0.47 8.08 1.24
N VAL A 461 1.03 6.96 1.66
CA VAL A 461 0.32 5.80 2.18
C VAL A 461 0.94 5.42 3.51
N ASP A 462 0.11 5.03 4.48
CA ASP A 462 0.54 4.44 5.75
C ASP A 462 -0.29 3.19 6.02
N VAL A 463 0.27 2.28 6.82
CA VAL A 463 -0.38 1.03 7.20
C VAL A 463 -0.32 0.84 8.70
N THR A 464 -1.44 0.42 9.27
CA THR A 464 -1.59 0.03 10.68
C THR A 464 -2.02 -1.43 10.75
N ASP A 465 -2.27 -1.97 11.93
CA ASP A 465 -2.86 -3.31 12.09
C ASP A 465 -4.32 -3.40 11.60
N LYS A 466 -4.99 -2.26 11.42
CA LYS A 466 -6.43 -2.17 11.09
C LYS A 466 -6.74 -1.50 9.77
N TYR A 467 -5.86 -0.63 9.27
CA TYR A 467 -6.13 0.22 8.12
C TYR A 467 -4.90 0.42 7.23
N VAL A 468 -5.14 0.50 5.92
CA VAL A 468 -4.30 1.28 5.01
C VAL A 468 -4.91 2.66 4.86
N LEU A 469 -4.10 3.71 5.00
CA LEU A 469 -4.51 5.11 4.97
C LEU A 469 -3.81 5.80 3.81
N MET A 470 -4.51 6.63 3.05
CA MET A 470 -3.91 7.39 1.95
C MET A 470 -4.33 8.84 1.96
N VAL A 471 -3.38 9.71 1.63
CA VAL A 471 -3.62 11.14 1.42
C VAL A 471 -3.03 11.64 0.11
N GLY A 472 -3.69 12.64 -0.48
CA GLY A 472 -3.26 13.22 -1.74
C GLY A 472 -4.19 14.29 -2.28
N GLU A 473 -4.30 14.37 -3.60
CA GLU A 473 -5.18 15.30 -4.31
C GLU A 473 -6.39 14.62 -5.00
N PHE A 474 -6.52 13.30 -4.87
CA PHE A 474 -7.61 12.54 -5.49
C PHE A 474 -8.99 13.09 -5.11
N ILE A 475 -9.95 12.92 -6.03
CA ILE A 475 -11.30 13.48 -5.89
C ILE A 475 -12.41 12.45 -5.70
N GLU A 476 -12.13 11.19 -6.05
CA GLU A 476 -13.00 10.04 -5.84
C GLU A 476 -12.17 8.85 -5.36
N ALA A 477 -12.81 7.98 -4.56
CA ALA A 477 -12.31 6.65 -4.20
C ALA A 477 -13.41 5.63 -4.52
N ASP A 478 -13.07 4.66 -5.37
CA ASP A 478 -13.95 3.59 -5.86
C ASP A 478 -15.31 4.09 -6.37
N GLY A 479 -15.26 5.19 -7.15
CA GLY A 479 -16.42 5.85 -7.77
C GLY A 479 -17.29 6.66 -6.81
N LYS A 480 -16.88 6.81 -5.55
CA LYS A 480 -17.54 7.67 -4.55
C LYS A 480 -16.75 8.96 -4.36
N VAL A 481 -17.46 10.07 -4.15
CA VAL A 481 -16.84 11.36 -3.83
C VAL A 481 -16.13 11.27 -2.48
N GLN A 482 -14.80 11.30 -2.52
CA GLN A 482 -13.93 11.24 -1.36
C GLN A 482 -12.65 11.99 -1.72
N GLN A 483 -12.44 13.19 -1.18
CA GLN A 483 -11.34 14.07 -1.59
C GLN A 483 -10.16 14.06 -0.62
N GLY A 484 -9.01 13.67 -1.14
CA GLY A 484 -7.68 13.84 -0.55
C GLY A 484 -7.35 13.02 0.70
N ILE A 485 -8.31 12.32 1.33
CA ILE A 485 -8.09 11.43 2.48
C ILE A 485 -8.99 10.20 2.33
N VAL A 486 -8.45 8.99 2.51
CA VAL A 486 -9.23 7.73 2.47
C VAL A 486 -8.61 6.67 3.38
N ARG A 487 -9.46 5.73 3.84
CA ARG A 487 -9.07 4.59 4.68
C ARG A 487 -9.64 3.31 4.11
N TYR A 488 -8.82 2.26 4.09
CA TYR A 488 -9.18 0.91 3.68
C TYR A 488 -9.01 -0.04 4.87
N PRO A 489 -10.07 -0.72 5.33
CA PRO A 489 -10.01 -1.51 6.54
C PRO A 489 -9.42 -2.90 6.29
N ARG A 490 -8.90 -3.50 7.36
CA ARG A 490 -8.48 -4.90 7.36
C ARG A 490 -9.69 -5.77 7.01
N ARG A 491 -9.47 -6.75 6.14
CA ARG A 491 -10.50 -7.54 5.47
C ARG A 491 -11.44 -8.28 6.42
N ALA A 492 -10.91 -8.83 7.50
CA ALA A 492 -11.67 -9.69 8.40
C ALA A 492 -12.93 -8.99 8.94
N GLY A 493 -14.11 -9.52 8.59
CA GLY A 493 -15.41 -9.02 9.03
C GLY A 493 -15.87 -7.73 8.34
N GLN A 494 -15.21 -7.28 7.27
CA GLN A 494 -15.57 -6.08 6.52
C GLN A 494 -16.22 -6.41 5.17
N PRO A 495 -17.11 -5.55 4.66
CA PRO A 495 -17.60 -5.66 3.29
C PRO A 495 -16.46 -5.49 2.27
N THR A 496 -16.36 -6.38 1.29
CA THR A 496 -15.51 -6.21 0.10
C THR A 496 -16.31 -5.63 -1.07
N LEU A 497 -15.63 -5.24 -2.13
CA LEU A 497 -16.28 -4.82 -3.37
C LEU A 497 -16.77 -6.06 -4.14
N PRO A 498 -17.83 -5.93 -4.98
CA PRO A 498 -18.21 -7.00 -5.87
C PRO A 498 -17.19 -7.20 -7.00
N PRO A 499 -17.18 -8.39 -7.63
CA PRO A 499 -16.44 -8.61 -8.86
C PRO A 499 -16.73 -7.53 -9.90
N GLU A 500 -15.72 -7.22 -10.71
CA GLU A 500 -15.79 -6.13 -11.68
C GLU A 500 -16.66 -6.48 -12.88
N GLY A 501 -17.26 -5.46 -13.49
CA GLY A 501 -18.12 -5.61 -14.66
C GLY A 501 -19.60 -5.89 -14.33
N LYS A 502 -20.30 -6.51 -15.28
CA LYS A 502 -21.75 -6.78 -15.21
C LYS A 502 -22.08 -8.12 -15.86
N ALA A 503 -23.33 -8.56 -15.75
CA ALA A 503 -23.80 -9.79 -16.38
C ALA A 503 -23.47 -9.85 -17.88
N GLU A 504 -23.60 -8.72 -18.58
CA GLU A 504 -23.39 -8.63 -20.02
C GLU A 504 -21.91 -8.75 -20.40
N THR A 505 -20.99 -8.33 -19.53
CA THR A 505 -19.54 -8.36 -19.81
C THR A 505 -18.97 -9.78 -19.78
N LEU A 506 -19.64 -10.71 -19.08
CA LEU A 506 -19.27 -12.12 -19.08
C LEU A 506 -19.53 -12.79 -20.44
N GLY A 507 -20.42 -12.23 -21.27
CA GLY A 507 -20.72 -12.75 -22.60
C GLY A 507 -21.16 -14.22 -22.62
N ALA A 508 -21.79 -14.70 -21.54
CA ALA A 508 -22.08 -16.11 -21.32
C ALA A 508 -23.06 -16.67 -22.37
N LYS A 509 -22.71 -17.81 -22.98
CA LYS A 509 -23.49 -18.47 -24.04
C LYS A 509 -23.53 -19.97 -23.83
N ALA A 510 -24.69 -20.57 -24.01
CA ALA A 510 -24.90 -22.01 -23.94
C ALA A 510 -24.98 -22.61 -25.35
N GLU A 511 -24.32 -23.74 -25.56
CA GLU A 511 -24.31 -24.50 -26.79
C GLU A 511 -24.47 -26.00 -26.49
N VAL A 512 -25.37 -26.66 -27.20
CA VAL A 512 -25.56 -28.12 -27.08
C VAL A 512 -24.46 -28.82 -27.86
N THR A 513 -23.76 -29.75 -27.21
CA THR A 513 -22.70 -30.52 -27.86
C THR A 513 -23.27 -31.70 -28.64
N THR A 514 -22.49 -32.26 -29.55
CA THR A 514 -22.83 -33.48 -30.29
C THR A 514 -23.03 -34.71 -29.40
N SER A 515 -22.58 -34.65 -28.15
CA SER A 515 -22.76 -35.72 -27.15
C SER A 515 -24.05 -35.59 -26.34
N GLY A 516 -24.80 -34.50 -26.50
CA GLY A 516 -26.04 -34.23 -25.75
C GLY A 516 -25.82 -33.46 -24.43
N SER A 517 -24.58 -33.12 -24.07
CA SER A 517 -24.27 -32.19 -22.98
C SER A 517 -24.49 -30.73 -23.40
N VAL A 518 -24.52 -29.81 -22.43
CA VAL A 518 -24.53 -28.37 -22.71
C VAL A 518 -23.23 -27.75 -22.23
N LYS A 519 -22.51 -27.07 -23.13
CA LYS A 519 -21.34 -26.25 -22.81
C LYS A 519 -21.75 -24.80 -22.67
N VAL A 520 -21.24 -24.16 -21.63
CA VAL A 520 -21.42 -22.73 -21.38
C VAL A 520 -20.06 -22.05 -21.44
N SER A 521 -19.84 -21.27 -22.50
CA SER A 521 -18.65 -20.45 -22.68
C SER A 521 -18.89 -19.05 -22.12
N PHE A 522 -17.89 -18.46 -21.47
CA PHE A 522 -17.92 -17.10 -20.94
C PHE A 522 -16.51 -16.51 -20.89
N THR A 523 -16.41 -15.19 -20.77
CA THR A 523 -15.14 -14.51 -20.47
C THR A 523 -15.06 -14.29 -18.96
N ALA A 524 -13.92 -14.64 -18.36
CA ALA A 524 -13.70 -14.37 -16.94
C ALA A 524 -13.74 -12.87 -16.65
N THR A 525 -14.06 -12.54 -15.40
CA THR A 525 -13.85 -11.23 -14.81
C THR A 525 -12.86 -11.32 -13.64
N TRP A 526 -12.52 -10.18 -13.08
CA TRP A 526 -11.58 -9.99 -11.98
C TRP A 526 -12.26 -9.27 -10.81
N ASP A 527 -11.53 -9.12 -9.71
CA ASP A 527 -11.94 -8.37 -8.53
C ASP A 527 -10.77 -7.52 -8.02
N ARG A 528 -11.08 -6.38 -7.40
CA ARG A 528 -10.06 -5.41 -6.94
C ARG A 528 -9.25 -5.93 -5.77
N ASP A 529 -9.82 -6.80 -4.95
CA ASP A 529 -9.14 -7.36 -3.80
C ASP A 529 -9.28 -8.89 -3.69
N ASP A 530 -10.02 -9.55 -4.59
CA ASP A 530 -10.10 -11.02 -4.61
C ASP A 530 -9.38 -11.65 -5.82
N PRO A 531 -8.16 -12.22 -5.65
CA PRO A 531 -7.38 -12.77 -6.76
C PRO A 531 -7.95 -14.07 -7.33
N THR A 532 -8.99 -14.64 -6.74
CA THR A 532 -9.64 -15.86 -7.23
C THR A 532 -11.15 -15.80 -7.00
N LEU A 533 -11.90 -15.95 -8.09
CA LEU A 533 -13.36 -15.94 -8.08
C LEU A 533 -13.93 -17.34 -8.32
N THR A 534 -15.11 -17.59 -7.76
CA THR A 534 -15.83 -18.86 -7.96
C THR A 534 -16.93 -18.69 -8.99
N TYR A 535 -16.92 -19.53 -10.03
CA TYR A 535 -17.91 -19.57 -11.09
C TYR A 535 -18.79 -20.79 -10.87
N SER A 536 -20.09 -20.58 -10.76
CA SER A 536 -21.07 -21.64 -10.53
C SER A 536 -22.16 -21.60 -11.60
N LEU A 537 -22.29 -22.70 -12.33
CA LEU A 537 -23.28 -22.86 -13.39
C LEU A 537 -24.52 -23.56 -12.84
N TYR A 538 -25.67 -22.92 -12.93
CA TYR A 538 -26.96 -23.48 -12.51
C TYR A 538 -27.83 -23.75 -13.74
N ARG A 539 -28.54 -24.88 -13.70
CA ARG A 539 -29.55 -25.24 -14.70
C ARG A 539 -30.95 -24.90 -14.17
N ASP A 540 -31.75 -24.28 -15.02
CA ASP A 540 -33.13 -23.87 -14.76
C ASP A 540 -33.28 -23.10 -13.43
N LYS A 541 -34.26 -23.47 -12.60
CA LYS A 541 -34.48 -22.91 -11.26
C LYS A 541 -33.80 -23.73 -10.16
N GLY A 542 -32.83 -24.58 -10.52
CA GLY A 542 -32.10 -25.41 -9.57
C GLY A 542 -31.30 -24.60 -8.57
N ALA A 543 -31.29 -25.04 -7.30
CA ALA A 543 -30.50 -24.42 -6.24
C ALA A 543 -29.08 -24.99 -6.11
N THR A 544 -28.78 -26.07 -6.84
CA THR A 544 -27.45 -26.72 -6.84
C THR A 544 -26.79 -26.48 -8.19
N PRO A 545 -25.51 -26.05 -8.22
CA PRO A 545 -24.81 -25.89 -9.49
C PRO A 545 -24.55 -27.25 -10.14
N VAL A 546 -24.66 -27.30 -11.47
CA VAL A 546 -24.30 -28.47 -12.29
C VAL A 546 -22.79 -28.53 -12.54
N ALA A 547 -22.10 -27.40 -12.43
CA ALA A 547 -20.65 -27.31 -12.47
C ALA A 547 -20.17 -26.10 -11.64
N THR A 548 -18.98 -26.21 -11.04
CA THR A 548 -18.31 -25.12 -10.31
C THR A 548 -16.83 -25.11 -10.65
N GLU A 549 -16.25 -23.92 -10.82
CA GLU A 549 -14.84 -23.72 -11.12
C GLU A 549 -14.29 -22.50 -10.35
N LYS A 550 -13.01 -22.53 -9.98
CA LYS A 550 -12.32 -21.37 -9.42
C LYS A 550 -11.34 -20.83 -10.45
N ILE A 551 -11.43 -19.54 -10.75
CA ILE A 551 -10.64 -18.89 -11.80
C ILE A 551 -9.92 -17.70 -11.16
N GLY A 552 -8.61 -17.62 -11.39
CA GLY A 552 -7.72 -16.57 -10.88
C GLY A 552 -7.11 -15.72 -11.99
N ASP A 553 -7.85 -15.52 -13.09
CA ASP A 553 -7.43 -14.63 -14.17
C ASP A 553 -7.24 -13.21 -13.63
N THR A 554 -6.15 -12.55 -14.02
CA THR A 554 -5.86 -11.18 -13.60
C THR A 554 -6.55 -10.18 -14.51
N ARG A 555 -6.68 -8.93 -14.07
CA ARG A 555 -7.28 -7.82 -14.84
C ARG A 555 -6.70 -7.68 -16.26
N TRP A 556 -5.42 -7.96 -16.43
CA TRP A 556 -4.69 -7.83 -17.70
C TRP A 556 -4.59 -9.13 -18.51
N ALA A 557 -5.09 -10.25 -17.97
CA ALA A 557 -5.01 -11.57 -18.60
C ALA A 557 -6.34 -12.33 -18.47
N LEU A 558 -7.46 -11.65 -18.67
CA LEU A 558 -8.79 -12.27 -18.71
C LEU A 558 -8.93 -13.13 -19.97
N THR A 559 -9.26 -14.41 -19.78
CA THR A 559 -9.43 -15.38 -20.86
C THR A 559 -10.86 -15.93 -20.94
N SER A 560 -11.18 -16.60 -22.04
CA SER A 560 -12.43 -17.32 -22.20
C SER A 560 -12.34 -18.71 -21.56
N HIS A 561 -13.36 -19.06 -20.79
CA HIS A 561 -13.49 -20.33 -20.08
C HIS A 561 -14.75 -21.06 -20.53
N THR A 562 -14.87 -22.34 -20.17
CA THR A 562 -16.05 -23.14 -20.50
C THR A 562 -16.37 -24.12 -19.38
N MET A 563 -17.63 -24.13 -18.95
CA MET A 563 -18.17 -25.10 -18.03
C MET A 563 -19.17 -26.00 -18.76
N GLU A 564 -19.30 -27.25 -18.34
CA GLU A 564 -20.11 -28.25 -19.05
C GLU A 564 -21.09 -28.96 -18.11
N ASP A 565 -22.38 -28.90 -18.45
CA ASP A 565 -23.40 -29.77 -17.87
C ASP A 565 -23.43 -31.10 -18.63
N LYS A 566 -22.71 -32.08 -18.09
CA LYS A 566 -22.60 -33.43 -18.65
C LYS A 566 -23.84 -34.29 -18.42
N ALA A 567 -24.71 -33.90 -17.50
CA ALA A 567 -25.89 -34.67 -17.10
C ALA A 567 -27.18 -33.90 -17.44
N CYS A 568 -27.16 -33.16 -18.55
CA CYS A 568 -28.32 -32.43 -19.05
C CYS A 568 -29.34 -33.42 -19.66
N PRO A 569 -30.59 -33.48 -19.14
CA PRO A 569 -31.62 -34.29 -19.76
C PRO A 569 -32.07 -33.68 -21.09
N ALA A 570 -32.84 -34.44 -21.87
CA ALA A 570 -33.46 -33.90 -23.07
C ALA A 570 -34.58 -32.92 -22.70
N GLY A 571 -34.70 -31.84 -23.46
CA GLY A 571 -35.68 -30.77 -23.24
C GLY A 571 -35.08 -29.37 -23.38
N ASP A 572 -35.93 -28.39 -23.13
CA ASP A 572 -35.54 -26.98 -23.08
C ASP A 572 -34.96 -26.65 -21.71
N HIS A 573 -33.75 -26.10 -21.70
CA HIS A 573 -33.04 -25.74 -20.48
C HIS A 573 -32.52 -24.30 -20.55
N THR A 574 -32.68 -23.59 -19.45
CA THR A 574 -32.06 -22.28 -19.22
C THR A 574 -30.87 -22.43 -18.29
N TYR A 575 -29.92 -21.49 -18.37
CA TYR A 575 -28.75 -21.51 -17.52
C TYR A 575 -28.53 -20.17 -16.85
N ARG A 576 -27.91 -20.22 -15.67
CA ARG A 576 -27.48 -19.05 -14.93
C ARG A 576 -26.04 -19.25 -14.48
N LEU A 577 -25.15 -18.36 -14.93
CA LEU A 577 -23.77 -18.30 -14.45
C LEU A 577 -23.69 -17.30 -13.32
N VAL A 578 -23.27 -17.76 -12.14
CA VAL A 578 -23.03 -16.92 -10.96
C VAL A 578 -21.53 -16.87 -10.70
N VAL A 579 -20.97 -15.67 -10.75
CA VAL A 579 -19.59 -15.39 -10.35
C VAL A 579 -19.64 -14.79 -8.95
N SER A 580 -18.89 -15.35 -8.01
CA SER A 580 -18.86 -14.88 -6.62
C SER A 580 -17.44 -14.71 -6.10
N ASP A 581 -17.24 -13.66 -5.31
CA ASP A 581 -16.06 -13.51 -4.45
C ASP A 581 -16.20 -14.35 -3.15
N PRO A 582 -15.14 -14.47 -2.33
CA PRO A 582 -15.19 -15.14 -1.03
C PRO A 582 -16.16 -14.51 -0.02
N SER A 583 -16.43 -13.21 -0.15
CA SER A 583 -17.33 -12.44 0.72
C SER A 583 -18.81 -12.61 0.38
N GLY A 584 -19.12 -13.26 -0.75
CA GLY A 584 -20.49 -13.54 -1.21
C GLY A 584 -21.09 -12.45 -2.11
N ASN A 585 -20.32 -11.45 -2.55
CA ASN A 585 -20.75 -10.56 -3.61
C ASN A 585 -20.82 -11.32 -4.94
N THR A 586 -21.78 -10.97 -5.80
CA THR A 586 -21.98 -11.75 -7.04
C THR A 586 -22.29 -10.90 -8.27
N ILE A 587 -21.86 -11.41 -9.43
CA ILE A 587 -22.42 -11.09 -10.74
C ILE A 587 -23.19 -12.32 -11.23
N THR A 588 -24.41 -12.10 -11.73
CA THR A 588 -25.25 -13.18 -12.25
C THR A 588 -25.64 -12.92 -13.70
N ALA A 589 -25.21 -13.79 -14.61
CA ALA A 589 -25.64 -13.77 -16.01
C ALA A 589 -26.74 -14.81 -16.25
N GLN A 590 -27.86 -14.35 -16.82
CA GLN A 590 -28.94 -15.22 -17.32
C GLN A 590 -28.65 -15.59 -18.77
N ILE A 591 -28.82 -16.86 -19.11
CA ILE A 591 -28.50 -17.41 -20.42
C ILE A 591 -29.79 -17.93 -21.06
N SER A 592 -29.99 -17.57 -22.33
CA SER A 592 -31.15 -17.97 -23.13
C SER A 592 -31.31 -19.49 -23.20
N SER A 593 -32.56 -19.93 -23.36
CA SER A 593 -32.92 -21.34 -23.44
C SER A 593 -32.21 -22.05 -24.60
N VAL A 594 -31.75 -23.27 -24.35
CA VAL A 594 -31.22 -24.22 -25.35
C VAL A 594 -32.01 -25.52 -25.31
N THR A 595 -32.19 -26.17 -26.46
CA THR A 595 -32.95 -27.42 -26.58
C THR A 595 -32.00 -28.59 -26.76
N VAL A 596 -31.99 -29.52 -25.79
CA VAL A 596 -31.22 -30.77 -25.86
C VAL A 596 -32.09 -31.88 -26.44
N SER A 597 -31.67 -32.45 -27.56
CA SER A 597 -32.34 -33.60 -28.18
C SER A 597 -31.99 -34.90 -27.45
N GLN A 598 -32.92 -35.87 -27.39
CA GLN A 598 -32.57 -37.23 -26.98
C GLN A 598 -31.59 -37.83 -27.99
N ASN A 599 -30.44 -38.32 -27.51
CA ASN A 599 -29.58 -39.17 -28.33
C ASN A 599 -30.32 -40.49 -28.58
N THR A 600 -30.98 -40.61 -29.74
CA THR A 600 -31.61 -41.85 -30.19
C THR A 600 -30.61 -42.88 -30.72
N LYS A 601 -29.29 -42.65 -30.59
CA LYS A 601 -28.25 -43.56 -31.11
C LYS A 601 -28.12 -44.89 -30.35
N ASP A 602 -28.75 -45.04 -29.19
CA ASP A 602 -28.87 -46.34 -28.51
C ASP A 602 -30.21 -47.05 -28.80
N ALA A 603 -31.20 -46.36 -29.38
CA ALA A 603 -32.48 -46.99 -29.77
C ALA A 603 -32.36 -47.77 -31.09
N ASP A 604 -31.47 -47.37 -32.00
CA ASP A 604 -31.25 -48.09 -33.27
C ASP A 604 -30.48 -49.41 -33.08
N LYS A 605 -29.75 -49.59 -31.96
CA LYS A 605 -29.05 -50.86 -31.66
C LYS A 605 -29.94 -51.92 -31.01
N GLU A 606 -31.07 -51.55 -30.41
CA GLU A 606 -32.09 -52.51 -29.97
C GLU A 606 -33.05 -52.88 -31.11
N ALA A 607 -33.25 -52.01 -32.10
CA ALA A 607 -34.03 -52.33 -33.30
C ALA A 607 -33.30 -53.31 -34.24
N GLU A 608 -31.97 -53.17 -34.45
CA GLU A 608 -31.18 -54.15 -35.23
C GLU A 608 -31.02 -55.51 -34.53
N ARG A 609 -31.23 -55.60 -33.19
CA ARG A 609 -31.22 -56.88 -32.46
C ARG A 609 -32.56 -57.59 -32.42
N ALA A 610 -33.65 -56.90 -32.73
CA ALA A 610 -34.98 -57.50 -32.83
C ALA A 610 -35.24 -58.10 -34.22
N ASP A 611 -34.66 -57.52 -35.28
CA ASP A 611 -34.85 -57.97 -36.68
C ASP A 611 -34.03 -59.24 -37.02
N ASP A 612 -32.95 -59.53 -36.28
CA ASP A 612 -32.11 -60.73 -36.48
C ASP A 612 -32.63 -61.99 -35.73
N SER A 613 -33.85 -61.95 -35.17
CA SER A 613 -34.40 -63.05 -34.35
C SER A 613 -35.73 -63.65 -34.82
N GLU A 614 -36.27 -63.24 -35.98
CA GLU A 614 -37.52 -63.78 -36.54
C GLU A 614 -37.38 -64.68 -37.78
N ASP A 615 -36.16 -65.00 -38.25
CA ASP A 615 -35.95 -65.79 -39.49
C ASP A 615 -35.47 -67.25 -39.31
N ASP A 616 -35.54 -67.83 -38.10
CA ASP A 616 -35.03 -69.19 -37.82
C ASP A 616 -36.02 -70.11 -37.05
N GLU A 617 -37.30 -70.19 -37.43
CA GLU A 617 -38.16 -71.35 -37.09
C GLU A 617 -39.16 -71.68 -38.23
N ASP A 618 -38.66 -72.35 -39.28
CA ASP A 618 -39.47 -73.28 -40.08
C ASP A 618 -38.55 -74.41 -40.61
N GLY A 619 -38.50 -75.53 -39.87
CA GLY A 619 -37.71 -76.73 -40.16
C GLY A 619 -38.13 -77.94 -39.34
#